data_AF-A0A419I606-F1
#
_entry.id   AF-A0A419I606-F1
#
_cell.length_a   1.000
_cell.length_b   1.000
_cell.length_c   1.000
_cell.angle_alpha   90.00
_cell.angle_beta   90.00
_cell.angle_gamma   90.00
#
_symmetry.space_group_name_H-M   'P 1'
#
loop_
_entity.id
_entity.type
_entity.pdbx_description
1 polymer ?
#
loop_
_entity_poly.entity_id
_entity_poly.type
_entity_poly.pdbx_seq_one_letter_code
_entity_poly.pdbx_strand_id
1 'polypeptide(L)'
;MSAGEDAKAVADQAFARGAYPHLVDGGRTLDKASTLDAIAAAMSFPDYFGRNLDALYDMLTDLSWLPHGEHVLIWTGSEALRGAEPKTYLAIRSVLSDAQRALGPGDGRIDGWRLTVVLADS
;
A
#
# COMPACT_ATOMS: atom_id res chain seq x y z
N MET A 1 2.23 3.19 -22.56
CA MET A 1 1.40 3.71 -21.46
C MET A 1 2.40 4.21 -20.44
N SER A 2 2.21 5.42 -19.92
CA SER A 2 3.05 5.96 -18.86
C SER A 2 2.61 5.36 -17.51
N ALA A 3 3.51 5.36 -16.52
CA ALA A 3 3.22 4.87 -15.16
C ALA A 3 1.92 5.42 -14.56
N GLY A 4 1.61 6.68 -14.86
CA GLY A 4 0.39 7.35 -14.38
C GLY A 4 -0.88 6.83 -15.06
N GLU A 5 -0.81 6.37 -16.31
CA GLU A 5 -1.93 5.72 -17.00
C GLU A 5 -2.17 4.31 -16.46
N ASP A 6 -1.10 3.57 -16.16
CA ASP A 6 -1.21 2.21 -15.58
C ASP A 6 -1.80 2.25 -14.16
N ALA A 7 -1.33 3.19 -13.33
CA ALA A 7 -1.86 3.40 -11.99
C ALA A 7 -3.35 3.76 -11.99
N LYS A 8 -3.75 4.66 -12.90
CA LYS A 8 -5.15 5.04 -13.07
C LYS A 8 -6.00 3.86 -13.52
N ALA A 9 -5.53 3.08 -14.49
CA ALA A 9 -6.24 1.90 -14.95
C ALA A 9 -6.42 0.86 -13.84
N VAL A 10 -5.41 0.62 -13.00
CA VAL A 10 -5.51 -0.26 -11.84
C VAL A 10 -6.51 0.29 -10.81
N ALA A 11 -6.48 1.59 -10.54
CA ALA A 11 -7.42 2.23 -9.62
C ALA A 11 -8.87 2.13 -10.12
N ASP A 12 -9.10 2.40 -11.41
CA ASP A 12 -10.41 2.28 -12.05
C ASP A 12 -10.92 0.83 -12.00
N GLN A 13 -10.06 -0.16 -12.24
CA GLN A 13 -10.40 -1.58 -12.12
C GLN A 13 -10.69 -2.02 -10.67
N ALA A 14 -9.98 -1.46 -9.69
CA ALA A 14 -10.25 -1.67 -8.26
C ALA A 14 -11.62 -1.12 -7.87
N PHE A 15 -11.89 0.12 -8.25
CA PHE A 15 -13.16 0.75 -7.99
C PHE A 15 -14.33 0.01 -8.66
N ALA A 16 -14.18 -0.41 -9.92
CA ALA A 16 -15.22 -1.12 -10.67
C ALA A 16 -15.66 -2.45 -10.04
N ARG A 17 -14.78 -3.12 -9.26
CA ARG A 17 -15.12 -4.34 -8.50
C ARG A 17 -15.56 -4.09 -7.06
N GLY A 18 -15.74 -2.83 -6.66
CA GLY A 18 -16.16 -2.43 -5.32
C GLY A 18 -15.04 -2.36 -4.28
N ALA A 19 -13.78 -2.32 -4.71
CA ALA A 19 -12.63 -2.11 -3.82
C ALA A 19 -12.32 -0.62 -3.63
N TYR A 20 -11.58 -0.30 -2.58
CA TYR A 20 -11.10 1.05 -2.24
C TYR A 20 -9.65 1.23 -2.71
N PRO A 21 -9.38 1.97 -3.80
CA PRO A 21 -8.02 2.23 -4.25
C PRO A 21 -7.33 3.32 -3.41
N HIS A 22 -6.06 3.11 -3.09
CA HIS A 22 -5.18 4.03 -2.37
C HIS A 22 -3.90 4.26 -3.19
N LEU A 23 -3.72 5.45 -3.73
CA LEU A 23 -2.57 5.78 -4.58
C LEU A 23 -1.42 6.35 -3.74
N VAL A 24 -0.22 5.82 -3.95
CA VAL A 24 1.04 6.31 -3.37
C VAL A 24 1.99 6.72 -4.50
N ASP A 25 2.31 8.01 -4.58
CA ASP A 25 3.29 8.53 -5.53
C ASP A 25 4.72 8.32 -4.99
N GLY A 26 5.32 7.20 -5.37
CA GLY A 26 6.70 6.84 -5.02
C GLY A 26 7.77 7.64 -5.76
N GLY A 27 7.42 8.32 -6.86
CA GLY A 27 8.37 9.15 -7.62
C GLY A 27 8.92 10.33 -6.82
N ARG A 28 8.28 10.65 -5.69
CA ARG A 28 8.65 11.77 -4.80
C ARG A 28 9.12 11.32 -3.41
N THR A 29 9.19 10.01 -3.16
CA THR A 29 9.60 9.43 -1.87
C THR A 29 10.92 8.68 -2.05
N LEU A 30 12.04 9.32 -1.69
CA LEU A 30 13.39 8.80 -1.95
C LEU A 30 14.06 8.21 -0.71
N ASP A 31 13.39 8.24 0.42
CA ASP A 31 13.88 7.71 1.69
C ASP A 31 12.75 7.02 2.47
N LYS A 32 13.13 6.35 3.56
CA LYS A 32 12.19 5.61 4.41
C LYS A 32 11.07 6.50 4.96
N ALA A 33 11.41 7.68 5.48
CA ALA A 33 10.46 8.52 6.19
C ALA A 33 9.36 9.05 5.24
N SER A 34 9.78 9.65 4.12
CA SER A 34 8.88 10.13 3.08
C SER A 34 7.99 9.02 2.51
N THR A 35 8.52 7.81 2.35
CA THR A 35 7.74 6.66 1.86
C THR A 35 6.69 6.22 2.89
N LEU A 36 7.06 6.11 4.16
CA LEU A 36 6.12 5.73 5.23
C LEU A 36 5.01 6.78 5.41
N ASP A 37 5.35 8.07 5.36
CA ASP A 37 4.36 9.15 5.46
C ASP A 37 3.42 9.17 4.24
N ALA A 38 3.92 8.88 3.03
CA ALA A 38 3.08 8.81 1.84
C ALA A 38 2.08 7.64 1.89
N ILE A 39 2.50 6.47 2.37
CA ILE A 39 1.60 5.33 2.58
C ILE A 39 0.56 5.66 3.66
N ALA A 40 1.00 6.24 4.78
CA ALA A 40 0.13 6.65 5.87
C ALA A 40 -0.96 7.64 5.41
N ALA A 41 -0.57 8.65 4.61
CA ALA A 41 -1.51 9.60 4.05
C ALA A 41 -2.51 8.92 3.08
N ALA A 42 -2.03 8.06 2.18
CA ALA A 42 -2.88 7.39 1.19
C ALA A 42 -3.92 6.46 1.85
N MET A 43 -3.56 5.80 2.95
CA MET A 43 -4.43 4.89 3.69
C MET A 43 -5.15 5.55 4.89
N SER A 44 -5.01 6.87 5.05
CA SER A 44 -5.59 7.63 6.16
C SER A 44 -5.25 7.02 7.53
N PHE A 45 -3.99 6.65 7.74
CA PHE A 45 -3.53 6.09 9.01
C PHE A 45 -3.81 7.06 10.18
N PRO A 46 -4.16 6.53 11.35
CA PRO A 46 -4.33 7.34 12.55
C PRO A 46 -3.04 8.06 13.00
N ASP A 47 -3.19 9.16 13.74
CA ASP A 47 -2.08 10.01 14.19
C ASP A 47 -1.06 9.30 15.09
N TYR A 48 -1.44 8.19 15.71
CA TYR A 48 -0.56 7.37 16.54
C TYR A 48 0.38 6.46 15.73
N PHE A 49 0.42 6.58 14.40
CA PHE A 49 1.33 5.82 13.55
C PHE A 49 2.80 6.03 13.94
N GLY A 50 3.46 4.94 14.33
CA GLY A 50 4.82 4.92 14.88
C GLY A 50 5.97 5.12 13.89
N ARG A 51 5.68 5.33 12.59
CA ARG A 51 6.67 5.67 11.52
C ARG A 51 7.88 4.73 11.46
N ASN A 52 7.65 3.45 11.69
CA ASN A 52 8.64 2.39 11.53
C ASN A 52 8.01 1.19 10.80
N LEU A 53 8.81 0.17 10.48
CA LEU A 53 8.36 -0.96 9.66
C LEU A 53 7.38 -1.87 10.40
N ASP A 54 7.55 -2.04 11.72
CA ASP A 54 6.65 -2.84 12.54
C ASP A 54 5.30 -2.14 12.68
N ALA A 55 5.32 -0.82 12.96
CA ALA A 55 4.12 0.00 12.97
C ALA A 55 3.42 0.03 11.61
N LEU A 56 4.16 -0.02 10.49
CA LEU A 56 3.57 -0.13 9.16
C LEU A 56 2.84 -1.46 9.01
N TYR A 57 3.46 -2.57 9.43
CA TYR A 57 2.82 -3.88 9.40
C TYR A 57 1.53 -3.89 10.23
N ASP A 58 1.57 -3.35 11.44
CA ASP A 58 0.40 -3.26 12.32
C ASP A 58 -0.72 -2.46 11.66
N MET A 59 -0.42 -1.29 11.09
CA MET A 59 -1.43 -0.47 10.42
C MET A 59 -1.98 -1.12 9.14
N LEU A 60 -1.21 -2.00 8.49
CA LEU A 60 -1.67 -2.70 7.29
C LEU A 60 -2.39 -4.01 7.59
N THR A 61 -2.36 -4.49 8.84
CA THR A 61 -3.05 -5.73 9.27
C THR A 61 -4.21 -5.48 10.22
N ASP A 62 -4.31 -4.27 10.76
CA ASP A 62 -5.51 -3.72 11.40
C ASP A 62 -5.99 -2.53 10.56
N LEU A 63 -7.02 -2.73 9.74
CA LEU A 63 -7.62 -1.67 8.92
C LEU A 63 -8.94 -1.16 9.53
N SER A 64 -9.12 -1.29 10.84
CA SER A 64 -10.40 -1.05 11.53
C SER A 64 -10.99 0.36 11.40
N TRP A 65 -10.18 1.35 11.04
CA TRP A 65 -10.64 2.72 10.76
C TRP A 65 -11.20 2.92 9.34
N LEU A 66 -11.01 1.94 8.44
CA LEU A 66 -11.51 1.98 7.07
C LEU A 66 -12.81 1.17 6.91
N PRO A 67 -13.62 1.45 5.88
CA PRO A 67 -14.78 0.62 5.57
C PRO A 67 -14.40 -0.85 5.35
N HIS A 68 -15.29 -1.78 5.68
CA HIS A 68 -15.06 -3.19 5.36
C HIS A 68 -14.99 -3.37 3.84
N GLY A 69 -14.04 -4.20 3.39
CA GLY A 69 -13.86 -4.51 1.98
C GLY A 69 -12.41 -4.70 1.59
N GLU A 70 -12.15 -4.68 0.28
CA GLU A 70 -10.82 -4.76 -0.28
C GLU A 70 -10.22 -3.36 -0.41
N HIS A 71 -9.03 -3.18 0.16
CA HIS A 71 -8.20 -2.00 0.01
C HIS A 71 -7.06 -2.32 -0.95
N VAL A 72 -6.92 -1.52 -2.00
CA VAL A 72 -5.89 -1.72 -3.03
C VAL A 72 -4.87 -0.60 -2.91
N LEU A 73 -3.73 -0.87 -2.28
CA LEU A 73 -2.59 0.04 -2.22
C LEU A 73 -1.83 -0.04 -3.56
N ILE A 74 -1.81 1.06 -4.30
CA ILE A 74 -1.16 1.20 -5.60
C ILE A 74 0.06 2.10 -5.41
N TRP A 75 1.25 1.50 -5.41
CA TRP A 75 2.50 2.24 -5.26
C TRP A 75 3.15 2.45 -6.62
N THR A 76 3.08 3.68 -7.12
CA THR A 76 3.59 4.06 -8.45
C THR A 76 5.00 4.60 -8.33
N GLY A 77 5.88 4.35 -9.31
CA GLY A 77 7.22 4.94 -9.30
C GLY A 77 8.09 4.47 -8.13
N SER A 78 7.81 3.28 -7.60
CA SER A 78 8.52 2.71 -6.45
C SER A 78 10.01 2.47 -6.74
N GLU A 79 10.36 2.37 -8.03
CA GLU A 79 11.73 2.33 -8.57
C GLU A 79 12.60 3.52 -8.15
N ALA A 80 12.02 4.70 -7.88
CA ALA A 80 12.77 5.85 -7.40
C ALA A 80 13.43 5.57 -6.04
N LEU A 81 12.67 5.00 -5.10
CA LEU A 81 13.20 4.53 -3.83
C LEU A 81 14.13 3.34 -4.03
N ARG A 82 13.84 2.42 -4.96
CA ARG A 82 14.75 1.29 -5.26
C ARG A 82 16.12 1.78 -5.69
N GLY A 83 16.19 2.82 -6.52
CA GLY A 83 17.45 3.42 -6.97
C GLY A 83 18.19 4.20 -5.88
N ALA A 84 17.46 4.97 -5.06
CA ALA A 84 18.04 5.78 -4.00
C ALA A 84 18.48 4.96 -2.78
N GLU A 85 17.61 4.08 -2.28
CA GLU A 85 17.84 3.24 -1.09
C GLU A 85 17.32 1.80 -1.29
N PRO A 86 18.07 0.93 -2.01
CA PRO A 86 17.62 -0.42 -2.33
C PRO A 86 17.23 -1.27 -1.11
N LYS A 87 17.96 -1.13 0.01
CA LYS A 87 17.66 -1.85 1.25
C LYS A 87 16.33 -1.40 1.87
N THR A 88 16.09 -0.09 1.88
CA THR A 88 14.85 0.50 2.39
C THR A 88 13.67 0.07 1.52
N TYR A 89 13.82 0.15 0.20
CA TYR A 89 12.82 -0.36 -0.75
C TYR A 89 12.45 -1.82 -0.47
N LEU A 90 13.44 -2.70 -0.35
CA LEU A 90 13.22 -4.13 -0.09
C LEU A 90 12.52 -4.36 1.25
N ALA A 91 12.90 -3.62 2.28
CA ALA A 91 12.31 -3.74 3.61
C ALA A 91 10.83 -3.33 3.61
N ILE A 92 10.49 -2.18 3.00
CA ILE A 92 9.09 -1.74 2.87
C ILE A 92 8.30 -2.73 2.01
N ARG A 93 8.85 -3.17 0.87
CA ARG A 93 8.19 -4.17 0.01
C ARG A 93 7.91 -5.48 0.74
N SER A 94 8.83 -5.92 1.60
CA SER A 94 8.61 -7.12 2.43
C SER A 94 7.42 -6.94 3.34
N VAL A 95 7.35 -5.83 4.09
CA VAL A 95 6.24 -5.53 4.99
C VAL A 95 4.91 -5.47 4.23
N LEU A 96 4.86 -4.81 3.08
CA LEU A 96 3.66 -4.75 2.23
C LEU A 96 3.21 -6.15 1.79
N SER A 97 4.16 -6.99 1.35
CA SER A 97 3.87 -8.36 0.93
C SER A 97 3.39 -9.24 2.08
N ASP A 98 3.95 -9.07 3.28
CA ASP A 98 3.59 -9.87 4.45
C ASP A 98 2.22 -9.45 4.99
N ALA A 99 1.92 -8.15 5.03
CA ALA A 99 0.59 -7.65 5.40
C ALA A 99 -0.49 -8.10 4.40
N GLN A 100 -0.21 -8.06 3.09
CA GLN A 100 -1.13 -8.60 2.07
C GLN A 100 -1.45 -10.08 2.31
N ARG A 101 -0.45 -10.90 2.70
CA ARG A 101 -0.68 -12.32 3.01
C ARG A 101 -1.51 -12.49 4.27
N ALA A 102 -1.24 -11.69 5.30
CA ALA A 102 -1.97 -11.74 6.57
C ALA A 102 -3.46 -11.36 6.42
N LEU A 103 -3.77 -10.39 5.53
CA LEU A 103 -5.13 -9.98 5.16
C LEU A 103 -5.64 -10.63 3.88
N GLY A 104 -4.97 -11.67 3.38
CA GLY A 104 -5.45 -12.47 2.25
C GLY A 104 -6.76 -13.18 2.58
N PRO A 105 -7.41 -13.81 1.59
CA PRO A 105 -8.61 -14.62 1.84
C PRO A 105 -8.29 -15.75 2.83
N GLY A 106 -8.62 -15.52 4.11
CA GLY A 106 -8.58 -16.54 5.15
C GLY A 106 -9.71 -17.55 4.94
N ASP A 107 -9.53 -18.75 5.49
CA ASP A 107 -10.46 -19.89 5.39
C ASP A 107 -11.77 -19.66 6.17
N GLY A 108 -12.56 -18.65 5.77
CA GLY A 108 -13.92 -18.41 6.30
C GLY A 108 -14.29 -16.99 6.73
N ARG A 109 -13.46 -15.96 6.52
CA ARG A 109 -13.87 -14.55 6.80
C ARG A 109 -14.59 -13.97 5.59
N ILE A 110 -15.91 -14.13 5.55
CA ILE A 110 -16.75 -13.61 4.47
C ILE A 110 -16.91 -12.07 4.58
N ASP A 111 -16.63 -11.47 5.75
CA ASP A 111 -17.00 -10.08 6.07
C ASP A 111 -15.84 -9.21 6.65
N GLY A 112 -14.60 -9.42 6.21
CA GLY A 112 -13.41 -8.73 6.75
C GLY A 112 -12.71 -7.77 5.78
N TRP A 113 -11.76 -7.00 6.30
CA TRP A 113 -10.81 -6.23 5.49
C TRP A 113 -9.87 -7.15 4.71
N ARG A 114 -9.62 -6.80 3.45
CA ARG A 114 -8.57 -7.40 2.62
C ARG A 114 -7.61 -6.32 2.15
N LEU A 115 -6.33 -6.65 2.02
CA LEU A 115 -5.33 -5.78 1.43
C LEU A 115 -4.81 -6.40 0.13
N THR A 116 -4.77 -5.62 -0.93
CA THR A 116 -4.07 -5.92 -2.18
C THR A 116 -3.04 -4.83 -2.43
N VAL A 117 -1.82 -5.22 -2.76
CA VAL A 117 -0.71 -4.32 -3.06
C VAL A 117 -0.36 -4.48 -4.53
N VAL A 118 -0.36 -3.37 -5.26
CA VAL A 118 0.06 -3.30 -6.65
C VAL A 118 1.25 -2.37 -6.75
N LEU A 119 2.37 -2.89 -7.24
CA LEU A 119 3.52 -2.08 -7.63
C LEU A 119 3.34 -1.72 -9.11
N ALA A 120 3.04 -0.46 -9.36
CA ALA A 120 2.94 0.08 -10.71
C ALA A 120 4.29 0.68 -11.07
N ASP A 121 5.23 -0.21 -11.41
CA ASP A 121 6.54 0.16 -11.93
C ASP A 121 6.43 0.45 -13.44
N SER A 122 7.26 1.36 -13.94
CA SER A 122 7.26 1.87 -15.32
C SER A 122 8.21 1.12 -16.23
#